data_AF-B6WA15-F1
#
_entry.id   AF-B6WA15-F1
#
_cell.length_a   1.000
_cell.length_b   1.000
_cell.length_c   1.000
_cell.angle_alpha   90.00
_cell.angle_beta   90.00
_cell.angle_gamma   90.00
#
_symmetry.space_group_name_H-M   'P 1'
#
loop_
_entity.id
_entity.type
_entity.pdbx_description
1 polymer ?
#
loop_
_entity_poly.entity_id
_entity_poly.type
_entity_poly.pdbx_seq_one_letter_code
_entity_poly.pdbx_strand_id
1 'polypeptide(L)' 'MKDSIDYVKKEKISALFYEKGGSDKNVKTLANELSLDAKAINTIEYASDDDLKANKTYQEMIKENLELMESSLK' A
#
# COMPACT_ATOMS: atom_id res chain seq x y z
N MET A 1 -17.64 3.13 11.12
CA MET A 1 -17.19 1.83 10.59
C MET A 1 -18.18 1.22 9.62
N LYS A 2 -19.49 1.15 9.95
CA LYS A 2 -20.52 0.71 9.01
C LYS A 2 -20.47 1.45 7.66
N ASP A 3 -20.41 2.78 7.67
CA ASP A 3 -20.36 3.58 6.45
C ASP A 3 -19.13 3.27 5.58
N SER A 4 -17.98 3.00 6.21
CA SER A 4 -16.75 2.61 5.52
C SER A 4 -16.88 1.23 4.86
N ILE A 5 -17.47 0.26 5.57
CA ILE A 5 -17.73 -1.08 5.02
C ILE A 5 -18.71 -0.99 3.85
N ASP A 6 -19.79 -0.22 4.00
CA ASP A 6 -20.80 -0.04 2.96
C ASP A 6 -20.20 0.64 1.72
N TYR A 7 -19.35 1.65 1.92
CA TYR A 7 -18.63 2.33 0.85
C TYR A 7 -17.65 1.39 0.13
N VAL A 8 -16.82 0.64 0.86
CA VAL A 8 -15.87 -0.33 0.29
C VAL A 8 -16.59 -1.36 -0.58
N LYS A 9 -17.72 -1.89 -0.12
CA LYS A 9 -18.55 -2.83 -0.89
C LYS A 9 -19.17 -2.18 -2.12
N LYS A 10 -19.72 -0.98 -1.97
CA LYS A 10 -20.38 -0.24 -3.05
C LYS A 10 -19.41 0.10 -4.19
N GLU A 11 -18.24 0.61 -3.84
CA GLU A 11 -17.22 1.03 -4.81
C GLU A 11 -16.28 -0.11 -5.23
N LYS A 12 -16.50 -1.33 -4.70
CA LYS A 12 -15.69 -2.54 -4.99
C LYS A 12 -14.20 -2.32 -4.73
N ILE A 13 -13.88 -1.64 -3.63
CA ILE A 13 -12.49 -1.41 -3.23
C ILE A 13 -11.89 -2.75 -2.81
N SER A 14 -10.74 -3.09 -3.40
CA SER A 14 -10.02 -4.36 -3.17
C SER A 14 -8.76 -4.17 -2.30
N ALA A 15 -8.15 -2.99 -2.33
CA ALA A 15 -6.87 -2.73 -1.69
C ALA A 15 -6.82 -1.38 -0.99
N LEU A 16 -5.96 -1.31 0.03
CA LEU A 16 -5.61 -0.11 0.77
C LEU A 16 -4.09 0.09 0.67
N PHE A 17 -3.68 1.21 0.07
CA PHE A 17 -2.27 1.60 0.00
C PHE A 17 -1.90 2.51 1.15
N TYR A 18 -0.71 2.32 1.72
CA TYR A 18 -0.20 3.15 2.82
C TYR A 18 1.30 3.41 2.67
N GLU A 19 1.80 4.43 3.34
CA GLU A 19 3.21 4.83 3.27
C GLU A 19 4.15 3.73 3.80
N LYS A 20 5.12 3.35 2.98
CA LYS A 20 6.23 2.47 3.36
C LYS A 20 7.19 3.20 4.31
N GLY A 21 7.55 2.57 5.42
CA GLY A 21 8.48 3.12 6.42
C GLY A 21 7.79 3.62 7.70
N GLY A 22 6.47 3.81 7.66
CA GLY A 22 5.65 4.08 8.85
C GLY A 22 5.21 2.81 9.60
N SER A 23 4.58 3.00 10.76
CA SER A 23 3.94 1.90 11.50
C SER A 23 2.72 1.37 10.74
N ASP A 24 2.69 0.06 10.49
CA ASP A 24 1.61 -0.60 9.73
C ASP A 24 0.48 -1.18 10.62
N LYS A 25 0.63 -1.12 11.95
CA LYS A 25 -0.28 -1.81 12.89
C LYS A 25 -1.73 -1.36 12.73
N ASN A 26 -1.97 -0.05 12.77
CA ASN A 26 -3.31 0.51 12.66
C ASN A 26 -3.90 0.27 11.26
N VAL A 27 -3.04 0.33 10.23
CA VAL A 27 -3.44 0.10 8.84
C VAL A 27 -3.88 -1.35 8.63
N LYS A 28 -3.11 -2.31 9.15
CA LYS A 28 -3.46 -3.73 9.10
C LYS A 28 -4.74 -4.04 9.85
N THR A 29 -4.96 -3.44 11.02
CA THR A 29 -6.24 -3.58 11.74
C THR A 29 -7.41 -3.09 10.89
N LEU A 30 -7.30 -1.89 10.31
CA LEU A 30 -8.35 -1.33 9.46
C LEU A 30 -8.60 -2.18 8.22
N ALA A 31 -7.55 -2.63 7.54
CA ALA A 31 -7.67 -3.47 6.35
C ALA A 31 -8.35 -4.81 6.66
N ASN A 32 -8.03 -5.43 7.80
CA ASN A 32 -8.68 -6.65 8.26
C ASN A 32 -10.18 -6.43 8.52
N GLU A 33 -10.56 -5.33 9.18
CA GLU A 33 -11.97 -4.98 9.43
C GLU A 33 -12.75 -4.75 8.14
N LEU A 34 -12.10 -4.17 7.12
CA LEU A 34 -12.70 -3.87 5.82
C LEU A 34 -12.57 -5.00 4.80
N SER A 35 -11.88 -6.09 5.15
CA SER A 35 -11.53 -7.19 4.22
C SER A 35 -10.78 -6.71 2.97
N LEU A 36 -9.83 -5.79 3.15
CA LEU A 36 -9.00 -5.21 2.10
C LEU A 36 -7.58 -5.78 2.13
N ASP A 37 -6.93 -5.83 0.97
CA ASP A 37 -5.51 -6.12 0.86
C ASP A 37 -4.68 -4.86 1.17
N ALA A 38 -3.83 -4.90 2.21
CA ALA A 38 -3.03 -3.75 2.62
C ALA A 38 -1.62 -3.79 2.01
N LYS A 39 -1.28 -2.78 1.20
CA LYS A 39 0.01 -2.71 0.50
C LYS A 39 0.78 -1.44 0.86
N ALA A 40 2.02 -1.62 1.32
CA ALA A 40 2.92 -0.49 1.54
C ALA A 40 3.43 0.02 0.18
N ILE A 41 3.32 1.31 -0.05
CA ILE A 41 3.80 1.99 -1.25
C ILE A 41 4.85 3.03 -0.86
N ASN A 42 5.90 3.16 -1.65
CA ASN A 42 6.92 4.18 -1.40
C ASN A 42 6.39 5.55 -1.86
N THR A 43 6.40 6.58 -1.01
CA THR A 43 6.05 7.96 -1.41
C THR A 43 7.13 8.64 -2.24
N ILE A 44 8.27 7.96 -2.39
CA ILE A 44 9.50 8.41 -3.01
C ILE A 44 10.18 9.55 -2.23
N GLU A 45 9.74 9.79 -1.00
CA GLU A 45 10.39 10.65 -0.02
C GLU A 45 11.39 9.86 0.85
N TYR A 46 11.30 8.53 0.80
CA TYR A 46 12.02 7.61 1.67
C TYR A 46 12.71 6.51 0.86
N ALA A 47 14.00 6.31 1.15
CA ALA A 47 14.74 5.12 0.76
C ALA A 47 15.18 4.41 2.04
N SER A 48 14.87 3.12 2.16
CA SER A 48 15.36 2.33 3.29
C SER A 48 16.87 2.07 3.18
N ASP A 49 17.52 1.70 4.28
CA ASP A 49 18.93 1.31 4.26
C ASP A 49 19.21 0.19 3.24
N ASP A 50 18.26 -0.72 3.05
CA ASP A 50 18.40 -1.82 2.09
C ASP A 50 18.23 -1.32 0.65
N ASP A 51 17.32 -0.36 0.41
CA ASP A 51 17.22 0.30 -0.90
C ASP A 51 18.54 1.03 -1.25
N LEU A 52 19.16 1.69 -0.26
CA LEU A 52 20.45 2.38 -0.43
C LEU A 52 21.60 1.40 -0.69
N LYS A 53 21.70 0.32 0.09
CA LYS A 53 22.72 -0.74 -0.13
C LYS A 53 22.58 -1.40 -1.50
N ALA A 54 21.36 -1.55 -1.99
CA ALA A 54 21.07 -2.09 -3.30
C ALA A 54 21.33 -1.09 -4.45
N ASN A 55 21.72 0.16 -4.15
CA ASN A 55 21.74 1.26 -5.12
C ASN A 55 20.42 1.39 -5.90
N LYS A 56 19.30 1.13 -5.24
CA LYS A 56 17.98 1.18 -5.87
C LYS A 56 17.70 2.60 -6.35
N THR A 57 17.32 2.70 -7.62
CA THR A 57 17.03 3.96 -8.28
C THR A 57 15.58 4.41 -8.03
N TYR A 58 15.35 5.70 -8.25
CA TYR A 58 14.02 6.29 -8.26
C TYR A 58 13.06 5.56 -9.22
N GLN A 59 13.53 5.23 -10.42
CA GLN A 59 12.74 4.55 -11.44
C GLN A 59 12.33 3.13 -11.01
N GLU A 60 13.23 2.41 -10.33
CA GLU A 60 12.92 1.09 -9.78
C GLU A 60 11.86 1.17 -8.67
N MET A 61 11.95 2.16 -7.79
CA MET A 61 10.94 2.39 -6.75
C MET A 61 9.55 2.72 -7.36
N ILE A 62 9.51 3.53 -8.41
CA ILE A 62 8.24 3.78 -9.14
C ILE A 62 7.72 2.51 -9.79
N LYS A 63 8.59 1.68 -10.36
CA LYS A 63 8.19 0.43 -10.99
C LYS A 63 7.60 -0.54 -9.97
N GLU A 64 8.22 -0.69 -8.79
CA GLU A 64 7.69 -1.50 -7.69
C GLU A 64 6.31 -0.99 -7.23
N ASN A 65 6.13 0.32 -7.12
CA ASN A 65 4.85 0.93 -6.82
C ASN A 65 3.79 0.61 -7.87
N LEU A 66 4.13 0.71 -9.15
CA LEU A 66 3.23 0.37 -10.26
C LEU A 66 2.82 -1.11 -10.21
N GLU A 67 3.78 -2.02 -10.01
CA GLU A 67 3.52 -3.46 -9.90
C GLU A 67 2.57 -3.79 -8.73
N LEU A 68 2.72 -3.09 -7.59
CA LEU A 68 1.80 -3.21 -6.45
C LEU A 68 0.40 -2.71 -6.78
N MET A 69 0.27 -1.58 -7.47
CA MET A 69 -1.03 -1.06 -7.92
C MET A 69 -1.71 -2.04 -8.88
N GLU A 70 -0.99 -2.51 -9.89
CA GLU A 70 -1.49 -3.47 -10.89
C GLU A 70 -1.93 -4.79 -10.26
N SER A 71 -1.23 -5.27 -9.24
CA SER A 71 -1.62 -6.47 -8.51
C SER A 71 -2.97 -6.34 -7.79
N SER A 72 -3.48 -5.12 -7.62
CA SER A 72 -4.76 -4.82 -6.95
C SER A 72 -5.91 -4.56 -7.94
N LEU A 73 -5.60 -4.48 -9.24
CA LEU A 73 -6.57 -4.34 -10.33
C LEU A 73 -7.06 -5.69 -10.87
N LYS A 74 -6.41 -6.79 -10.46
CA LYS A 74 -6.75 -8.17 -10.84
C LYS A 74 -7.79 -8.75 -9.89
#